data_AF-A0A4R2Q7K1-F1
#
_entry.id   AF-A0A4R2Q7K1-F1
#
_cell.length_a   1.000
_cell.length_b   1.000
_cell.length_c   1.000
_cell.angle_alpha   90.00
_cell.angle_beta   90.00
_cell.angle_gamma   90.00
#
_symmetry.space_group_name_H-M   'P 1'
#
loop_
_entity.id
_entity.type
_entity.pdbx_description
1 polymer ?
#
loop_
_entity_poly.entity_id
_entity_poly.type
_entity_poly.pdbx_seq_one_letter_code
_entity_poly.pdbx_strand_id
1 'polypeptide(L)'
;MTSAAERLFVTWFRSGTDGQDHAVPDDQASREFRAAPDPEAVCGHLVAPVSLTSPPGPRCETCARYVRARSTLPDFDRRMDGRSCRHRKPSLLRRLFAKAPPATPPTGSVATAAIPRADRAGSNHGGPAETPTSGGVAVHQSRKEHDSRPAVQ
;
A
#
# COMPACT_ATOMS: atom_id res chain seq x y z
N MET A 1 12.91 13.13 4.38
CA MET A 1 11.54 13.30 3.87
C MET A 1 10.66 12.35 4.64
N THR A 2 9.95 12.85 5.66
CA THR A 2 8.97 12.06 6.41
C THR A 2 7.78 11.81 5.50
N SER A 3 7.63 10.57 5.03
CA SER A 3 6.45 10.13 4.28
C SER A 3 5.24 10.40 5.15
N ALA A 4 4.41 11.38 4.76
CA ALA A 4 3.13 11.60 5.41
C ALA A 4 2.31 10.33 5.17
N ALA A 5 1.80 9.71 6.23
CA ALA A 5 1.00 8.50 6.15
C ALA A 5 -0.05 8.64 5.05
N GLU A 6 0.19 7.94 3.93
CA GLU A 6 -0.60 8.09 2.72
C GLU A 6 -1.99 7.52 2.99
N ARG A 7 -3.01 8.37 2.85
CA ARG A 7 -4.40 7.94 3.03
C ARG A 7 -4.72 6.94 1.94
N LEU A 8 -5.13 5.74 2.32
CA LEU A 8 -5.61 4.74 1.38
C LEU A 8 -7.02 5.11 0.93
N PHE A 9 -7.15 5.51 -0.33
CA PHE A 9 -8.44 5.68 -0.99
C PHE A 9 -8.82 4.38 -1.71
N VAL A 10 -10.08 3.97 -1.55
CA VAL A 10 -10.59 2.73 -2.14
C VAL A 10 -11.94 2.96 -2.81
N THR A 11 -12.17 2.24 -3.90
CA THR A 11 -13.44 2.14 -4.60
C THR A 11 -14.00 0.73 -4.42
N TRP A 12 -15.31 0.64 -4.17
CA TRP A 12 -15.98 -0.66 -3.99
C TRP A 12 -16.52 -1.15 -5.32
N PHE A 13 -16.15 -2.37 -5.70
CA PHE A 13 -16.60 -3.02 -6.94
C PHE A 13 -17.31 -4.32 -6.62
N ARG A 14 -18.48 -4.54 -7.24
CA ARG A 14 -19.18 -5.81 -7.17
C ARG A 14 -18.51 -6.82 -8.08
N SER A 15 -18.10 -7.96 -7.52
CA SER A 15 -17.51 -9.05 -8.26
C SER A 15 -18.58 -9.99 -8.83
N GLY A 16 -18.46 -10.31 -10.11
CA GLY A 16 -19.33 -11.28 -10.79
C GLY A 16 -19.08 -12.72 -10.36
N THR A 17 -17.93 -13.02 -9.76
CA THR A 17 -17.54 -14.39 -9.39
C THR A 17 -18.19 -14.86 -8.09
N ASP A 18 -18.27 -14.00 -7.08
CA ASP A 18 -18.77 -14.33 -5.74
C ASP A 18 -19.99 -13.48 -5.33
N GLY A 19 -20.35 -12.48 -6.14
CA GLY A 19 -21.48 -11.60 -5.88
C GLY A 19 -21.26 -10.58 -4.77
N GLN A 20 -20.06 -10.49 -4.19
CA GLN A 20 -19.73 -9.58 -3.10
C GLN A 20 -19.09 -8.27 -3.60
N ASP A 21 -19.21 -7.22 -2.80
CA ASP A 21 -18.54 -5.95 -3.04
C ASP A 21 -17.16 -5.95 -2.37
N HIS A 22 -16.11 -5.78 -3.17
CA HIS A 22 -14.72 -5.77 -2.74
C HIS A 22 -14.12 -4.36 -2.85
N ALA A 23 -13.24 -4.01 -1.91
CA ALA A 23 -12.56 -2.72 -1.90
C ALA A 23 -11.26 -2.81 -2.70
N VAL A 24 -11.16 -2.04 -3.78
CA VAL A 24 -9.98 -1.95 -4.65
C VAL A 24 -9.29 -0.60 -4.41
N PRO A 25 -7.96 -0.56 -4.27
CA PRO A 25 -7.21 0.71 -4.17
C PRO A 25 -7.43 1.59 -5.42
N ASP A 26 -7.67 2.89 -5.23
CA ASP A 26 -8.00 3.79 -6.36
C ASP A 26 -6.87 3.93 -7.38
N ASP A 27 -5.62 3.90 -6.91
CA ASP A 27 -4.43 3.92 -7.75
C ASP A 27 -4.35 2.68 -8.64
N GLN A 28 -4.66 1.51 -8.07
CA GLN A 28 -4.73 0.25 -8.78
C GLN A 28 -5.89 0.23 -9.78
N ALA A 29 -7.09 0.61 -9.36
CA ALA A 29 -8.26 0.69 -10.22
C ALA A 29 -7.98 1.57 -11.45
N SER A 30 -7.41 2.76 -11.26
CA SER A 30 -7.12 3.68 -12.37
C SER A 30 -6.16 3.12 -13.43
N ARG A 31 -5.23 2.25 -13.02
CA ARG A 31 -4.22 1.62 -13.88
C ARG A 31 -4.76 0.39 -14.58
N GLU A 32 -5.42 -0.50 -13.84
CA GLU A 32 -5.76 -1.85 -14.32
C GLU A 32 -6.99 -1.86 -15.22
N PHE A 33 -7.99 -1.00 -14.94
CA PHE A 33 -9.13 -0.82 -15.85
C PHE A 33 -8.73 -0.36 -17.26
N ARG A 34 -7.57 0.29 -17.41
CA ARG A 34 -7.04 0.69 -18.72
C ARG A 34 -6.22 -0.41 -19.41
N ALA A 35 -5.59 -1.28 -18.63
CA ALA A 35 -4.67 -2.29 -19.12
C ALA A 35 -5.31 -3.67 -19.37
N ALA A 36 -6.60 -3.82 -19.01
CA ALA A 36 -7.41 -5.04 -19.11
C ALA A 36 -7.22 -6.18 -18.08
N PRO A 37 -6.28 -6.19 -17.10
CA PRO A 37 -6.36 -7.16 -16.02
C PRO A 37 -7.49 -6.78 -15.04
N ASP A 38 -8.14 -7.81 -14.48
CA ASP A 38 -9.09 -7.63 -13.37
C ASP A 38 -8.37 -7.08 -12.15
N PRO A 39 -8.91 -6.04 -11.48
CA PRO A 39 -8.21 -5.44 -10.37
C PRO A 39 -8.19 -6.29 -9.11
N GLU A 40 -7.09 -6.25 -8.37
CA GLU A 40 -6.96 -6.95 -7.10
C GLU A 40 -7.55 -6.10 -5.95
N ALA A 41 -8.44 -6.69 -5.16
CA ALA A 41 -8.97 -6.08 -3.95
C ALA A 41 -7.97 -6.16 -2.80
N VAL A 42 -8.19 -5.34 -1.75
CA VAL A 42 -7.36 -5.36 -0.53
C VAL A 42 -7.37 -6.69 0.23
N CYS A 43 -8.32 -7.59 -0.08
CA CYS A 43 -8.38 -8.94 0.46
C CYS A 43 -7.61 -9.98 -0.38
N GLY A 44 -7.01 -9.58 -1.51
CA GLY A 44 -6.34 -10.46 -2.48
C GLY A 44 -7.27 -11.06 -3.54
N HIS A 45 -8.55 -10.68 -3.56
CA HIS A 45 -9.50 -11.19 -4.54
C HIS A 45 -9.39 -10.44 -5.87
N LEU A 46 -9.27 -11.16 -6.99
CA LEU A 46 -9.36 -10.57 -8.33
C LEU A 46 -10.82 -10.27 -8.67
N VAL A 47 -11.15 -8.99 -8.78
CA VAL A 47 -12.52 -8.52 -8.96
C VAL A 47 -12.86 -8.49 -10.44
N ALA A 48 -13.73 -9.41 -10.87
CA ALA A 48 -14.35 -9.35 -12.20
C ALA A 48 -15.55 -8.39 -12.14
N PRO A 49 -15.42 -7.12 -12.57
CA PRO A 49 -16.40 -6.09 -12.25
C PRO A 49 -17.67 -6.29 -13.06
N VAL A 50 -18.83 -6.28 -12.41
CA VAL A 50 -20.13 -6.36 -13.11
C VAL A 50 -20.58 -4.99 -13.63
N SER A 51 -21.57 -4.99 -14.52
CA SER A 51 -22.22 -3.77 -15.01
C SER A 51 -22.65 -2.87 -13.85
N LEU A 52 -22.45 -1.56 -13.98
CA LEU A 52 -22.91 -0.55 -13.02
C LEU A 52 -24.44 -0.50 -12.87
N THR A 53 -25.19 -1.14 -13.77
CA THR A 53 -26.64 -1.33 -13.65
C THR A 53 -27.03 -2.45 -12.70
N SER A 54 -26.08 -3.30 -12.31
CA SER A 54 -26.31 -4.36 -11.33
C SER A 54 -26.48 -3.72 -9.94
N PRO A 55 -27.41 -4.20 -9.10
CA PRO A 55 -27.53 -3.71 -7.73
C PRO A 55 -26.23 -3.97 -6.94
N PRO A 56 -25.89 -3.17 -5.92
CA PRO A 56 -24.75 -3.45 -5.05
C PRO A 56 -24.93 -4.78 -4.29
N GLY A 57 -23.83 -5.47 -4.03
CA GLY A 57 -23.80 -6.71 -3.27
C GLY A 57 -23.53 -6.49 -1.77
N PRO A 58 -23.51 -7.56 -0.96
CA PRO A 58 -22.98 -7.48 0.39
C PRO A 58 -21.48 -7.19 0.35
N ARG A 59 -20.98 -6.34 1.26
CA ARG A 59 -19.54 -6.07 1.37
C ARG A 59 -18.78 -7.31 1.84
N CYS A 60 -17.67 -7.61 1.19
CA CYS A 60 -16.70 -8.58 1.67
C CYS A 60 -16.22 -8.18 3.07
N GLU A 61 -16.32 -9.11 4.02
CA GLU A 61 -16.02 -8.82 5.43
C GLU A 61 -14.54 -8.48 5.64
N THR A 62 -13.63 -9.16 4.94
CA THR A 62 -12.18 -8.90 4.99
C THR A 62 -11.86 -7.49 4.51
N CYS A 63 -12.42 -7.08 3.36
CA CYS A 63 -12.30 -5.72 2.84
C CYS A 63 -12.84 -4.69 3.83
N ALA A 64 -14.02 -4.93 4.41
CA ALA A 64 -14.64 -4.01 5.35
C ALA A 64 -13.81 -3.84 6.64
N ARG A 65 -13.27 -4.94 7.19
CA ARG A 65 -12.37 -4.90 8.35
C ARG A 65 -11.09 -4.14 8.05
N TYR A 66 -10.48 -4.38 6.88
CA TYR A 66 -9.25 -3.71 6.47
C TYR A 66 -9.45 -2.19 6.32
N VAL A 67 -10.48 -1.77 5.61
CA VAL A 67 -10.82 -0.34 5.42
C VAL A 67 -11.13 0.32 6.77
N ARG A 68 -11.88 -0.36 7.66
CA ARG A 68 -12.14 0.14 9.02
C ARG A 68 -10.86 0.32 9.82
N ALA A 69 -9.96 -0.68 9.83
CA ALA A 69 -8.68 -0.57 10.52
C ALA A 69 -7.82 0.58 9.96
N ARG A 70 -7.78 0.76 8.64
CA ARG A 70 -7.07 1.88 7.99
C ARG A 70 -7.67 3.25 8.32
N SER A 71 -8.98 3.35 8.50
CA SER A 71 -9.64 4.62 8.89
C SER A 71 -9.33 5.07 10.32
N THR A 72 -8.94 4.15 11.22
CA THR A 72 -8.60 4.48 12.61
C THR A 72 -7.10 4.74 12.82
N LEU A 73 -6.26 4.31 11.89
CA LEU A 73 -4.81 4.53 11.87
C LEU A 73 -4.31 5.98 11.67
N PRO A 74 -5.04 6.97 11.10
CA PRO A 74 -4.53 8.33 10.92
C PRO A 74 -4.12 9.01 12.23
N ASP A 75 -4.75 8.60 13.33
CA ASP A 75 -4.42 9.06 14.68
C ASP A 75 -3.25 8.27 15.28
N PHE A 76 -3.01 7.05 14.81
CA PHE A 76 -1.94 6.17 15.28
C PHE A 76 -0.57 6.59 14.74
N ASP A 77 -0.46 6.86 13.44
CA ASP A 77 0.78 7.38 12.86
C ASP A 77 1.13 8.75 13.44
N ARG A 78 0.12 9.62 13.63
CA ARG A 78 0.28 10.88 14.37
C ARG A 78 0.74 10.69 15.82
N ARG A 79 0.24 9.66 16.53
CA ARG A 79 0.70 9.33 17.89
C ARG A 79 2.11 8.75 17.90
N MET A 80 2.50 7.99 16.88
CA MET A 80 3.83 7.38 16.76
C MET A 80 4.89 8.44 16.41
N ASP A 81 4.58 9.32 15.45
CA ASP A 81 5.41 10.49 15.09
C ASP A 81 5.53 11.48 16.26
N GLY A 82 4.46 11.63 17.06
CA GLY A 82 4.52 12.43 18.29
C GLY A 82 5.29 11.79 19.44
N ARG A 83 5.67 10.50 19.35
CA ARG A 83 6.40 9.76 20.39
C ARG A 83 7.90 9.60 20.11
N SER A 84 8.33 9.72 18.85
CA SER A 84 9.75 9.54 18.47
C SER A 84 10.68 10.65 18.97
N CYS A 85 10.16 11.79 19.44
CA CYS A 85 10.98 12.91 19.95
C CYS A 85 10.56 13.42 21.34
N ARG A 86 9.88 12.62 22.17
CA ARG A 86 9.87 12.94 23.61
C ARG A 86 11.22 12.53 24.18
N HIS A 87 12.20 13.42 24.04
CA HIS A 87 13.33 13.50 24.94
C HIS A 87 12.75 13.38 26.36
N ARG A 88 12.86 12.18 26.96
CA ARG A 88 12.75 12.03 28.40
C ARG A 88 13.83 12.97 28.91
N LYS A 89 13.45 14.20 29.29
CA LYS A 89 14.30 15.06 30.12
C LYS A 89 14.80 14.12 31.20
N PRO A 90 16.12 13.87 31.30
CA PRO A 90 16.64 13.07 32.39
C PRO A 90 16.09 13.76 33.63
N SER A 91 15.19 13.07 34.34
CA SER A 91 14.53 13.63 35.50
C SER A 91 15.64 14.15 36.40
N LEU A 92 15.53 15.41 36.86
CA LEU A 92 16.54 16.01 37.73
C LEU A 92 16.81 15.12 38.96
N LEU A 93 15.81 14.33 39.37
CA LEU A 93 15.92 13.29 40.39
C LEU A 93 16.93 12.19 40.02
N ARG A 94 17.01 11.74 38.76
CA ARG A 94 18.04 10.78 38.33
C ARG A 94 19.45 11.37 38.42
N ARG A 95 19.60 12.69 38.37
CA ARG A 95 20.87 13.40 38.55
C ARG A 95 21.27 13.49 40.03
N LEU A 96 20.30 13.58 40.94
CA LEU A 96 20.55 13.60 42.38
C LEU A 96 20.83 12.20 42.96
N PHE A 97 20.31 11.14 42.33
CA PHE A 97 20.54 9.75 42.76
C PHE A 97 21.51 8.96 41.86
N ALA A 98 22.12 9.58 40.85
CA ALA A 98 23.24 8.98 40.12
C ALA A 98 24.45 8.94 41.04
N LYS A 99 24.59 7.82 41.75
CA LYS A 99 25.75 7.42 42.53
C LYS A 99 27.01 7.68 41.69
N ALA A 100 27.89 8.54 42.21
CA ALA A 100 29.12 8.92 41.54
C ALA A 100 29.90 7.67 41.12
N PRO A 101 30.34 7.58 39.85
CA PRO A 101 31.22 6.49 39.45
C PRO A 101 32.54 6.61 40.22
N PRO A 102 33.12 5.48 40.67
CA PRO A 102 34.44 5.50 41.29
C PRO A 102 35.45 6.05 40.28
N ALA A 103 36.24 7.03 40.73
CA ALA A 103 37.31 7.62 39.94
C ALA A 103 38.33 6.54 39.55
N THR A 104 38.36 6.17 38.27
CA THR A 104 39.45 5.39 37.69
C THR A 104 40.59 6.34 37.31
N PRO A 105 41.84 6.05 37.72
CA PRO A 105 43.00 6.85 37.34
C PRO A 105 43.31 6.75 35.84
N PRO A 106 43.90 7.79 35.22
CA PRO A 106 44.24 7.80 33.81
C PRO A 106 45.47 6.91 33.56
N THR A 107 45.28 5.81 32.82
CA THR A 107 46.43 5.05 32.31
C THR A 107 46.13 4.52 30.91
N GLY A 108 47.02 4.84 29.96
CA GLY A 108 47.22 4.03 28.77
C GLY A 108 46.57 4.54 27.49
N SER A 109 47.21 5.55 26.90
CA SER A 109 47.23 5.72 25.44
C SER A 109 47.83 4.45 24.82
N VAL A 110 47.05 3.69 24.06
CA VAL A 110 47.59 2.69 23.13
C VAL A 110 47.06 2.99 21.73
N ALA A 111 48.05 3.13 20.87
CA ALA A 111 47.99 3.51 19.49
C ALA A 111 47.21 2.52 18.60
N THR A 112 46.55 3.09 17.60
CA THR A 112 46.61 2.70 16.18
C THR A 112 46.37 1.24 15.81
N ALA A 113 45.20 0.96 15.23
CA ALA A 113 45.10 0.03 14.10
C ALA A 113 44.03 0.52 13.12
N ALA A 114 44.50 0.96 11.96
CA ALA A 114 43.69 1.34 10.81
C ALA A 114 42.91 0.12 10.29
N ILE A 115 41.60 0.28 10.12
CA ILE A 115 40.78 -0.68 9.37
C ILE A 115 40.72 -0.15 7.91
N PRO A 116 41.20 -0.92 6.91
CA PRO A 116 41.09 -0.52 5.52
C PRO A 116 39.63 -0.51 5.05
N ARG A 117 39.28 0.57 4.34
CA ARG A 117 38.09 0.69 3.50
C ARG A 117 38.13 -0.41 2.44
N ALA A 118 37.18 -1.33 2.47
CA ALA A 118 36.85 -2.14 1.31
C ALA A 118 35.80 -1.37 0.49
N ASP A 119 36.28 -0.76 -0.59
CA ASP A 119 35.46 -0.33 -1.72
C ASP A 119 34.66 -1.52 -2.23
N ARG A 120 33.33 -1.45 -2.15
CA ARG A 120 32.46 -2.33 -2.92
C ARG A 120 31.77 -1.52 -4.00
N ALA A 121 32.56 -1.19 -5.02
CA ALA A 121 32.08 -0.85 -6.35
C ALA A 121 31.58 -2.13 -7.04
N GLY A 122 30.26 -2.27 -7.14
CA GLY A 122 29.59 -3.11 -8.15
C GLY A 122 28.47 -2.22 -8.68
N SER A 123 28.65 -1.45 -9.75
CA SER A 123 28.93 -1.85 -11.13
C SER A 123 27.95 -2.91 -11.65
N ASN A 124 27.00 -2.38 -12.43
CA ASN A 124 26.36 -2.95 -13.61
C ASN A 124 25.37 -4.10 -13.39
N HIS A 125 24.12 -3.90 -13.81
CA HIS A 125 23.68 -4.37 -15.12
C HIS A 125 22.45 -3.58 -15.58
N GLY A 126 22.65 -2.74 -16.60
CA GLY A 126 21.57 -2.34 -17.49
C GLY A 126 21.12 -3.54 -18.31
N GLY A 127 19.82 -3.81 -18.30
CA GLY A 127 19.14 -4.69 -19.25
C GLY A 127 18.31 -3.82 -20.19
N PRO A 128 18.47 -3.95 -21.52
CA PRO A 128 17.74 -3.17 -22.51
C PRO A 128 16.29 -3.64 -22.66
N ALA A 129 15.51 -2.75 -23.26
CA ALA A 129 14.10 -2.87 -23.59
C ALA A 129 13.74 -4.15 -24.36
N GLU A 130 12.67 -4.80 -23.90
CA GLU A 130 11.89 -5.73 -24.70
C GLU A 130 10.43 -5.24 -24.72
N THR A 131 10.09 -4.46 -25.76
CA THR A 131 8.79 -4.60 -26.45
C THR A 131 8.98 -5.77 -27.43
N PRO A 132 7.99 -6.67 -27.65
CA PRO A 132 6.64 -6.36 -28.15
C PRO A 132 5.56 -7.26 -27.49
N THR A 133 4.26 -7.01 -27.62
CA THR A 133 3.47 -7.60 -28.71
C THR A 133 2.06 -7.03 -28.62
N SER A 134 1.69 -6.27 -29.64
CA SER A 134 0.33 -5.87 -29.96
C SER A 134 -0.45 -7.11 -30.40
N GLY A 135 -1.16 -7.73 -29.46
CA GLY A 135 -2.18 -8.73 -29.74
C GLY A 135 -3.53 -8.06 -29.91
N GLY A 136 -3.87 -7.70 -31.15
CA GLY A 136 -5.20 -7.20 -31.49
C GLY A 136 -6.25 -8.29 -31.23
N VAL A 137 -7.16 -8.03 -30.28
CA VAL A 137 -8.37 -8.82 -30.15
C VAL A 137 -9.48 -8.05 -30.85
N ALA A 138 -9.92 -8.62 -31.97
CA ALA A 138 -11.04 -8.13 -32.77
C ALA A 138 -12.29 -8.04 -31.91
N VAL A 139 -12.79 -6.81 -31.76
CA VAL A 139 -14.10 -6.52 -31.18
C VAL A 139 -15.17 -7.01 -32.15
N HIS A 140 -15.75 -8.17 -31.87
CA HIS A 140 -16.92 -8.69 -32.58
C HIS A 140 -18.17 -8.03 -32.01
N GLN A 141 -18.52 -6.84 -32.53
CA GLN A 141 -19.80 -6.18 -32.24
C GLN A 141 -20.94 -6.93 -32.94
N SER A 142 -21.53 -7.90 -32.25
CA SER A 142 -22.84 -8.44 -32.64
C SER A 142 -23.94 -7.52 -32.14
N ARG A 143 -24.26 -6.52 -32.96
CA ARG A 143 -25.47 -5.71 -32.91
C ARG A 143 -26.67 -6.62 -33.22
N LYS A 144 -27.38 -7.10 -32.20
CA LYS A 144 -28.71 -7.67 -32.35
C LYS A 144 -29.74 -6.60 -31.95
N GLU A 145 -30.14 -5.81 -32.95
CA GLU A 145 -31.40 -5.08 -32.90
C GLU A 145 -32.53 -6.12 -32.90
N HIS A 146 -33.22 -6.25 -31.76
CA HIS A 146 -34.55 -6.84 -31.75
C HIS A 146 -35.55 -5.74 -31.40
N ASP A 147 -35.92 -5.04 -32.47
CA ASP A 147 -37.21 -4.41 -32.63
C ASP A 147 -38.30 -5.49 -32.55
N SER A 148 -39.22 -5.36 -31.60
CA SER A 148 -40.53 -6.02 -31.60
C SER A 148 -41.43 -5.37 -30.55
N ARG A 149 -42.02 -4.25 -30.95
CA ARG A 149 -43.34 -3.84 -30.42
C ARG A 149 -44.38 -4.87 -30.88
N PRO A 150 -45.33 -5.21 -30.01
CA PRO A 150 -46.71 -5.29 -30.48
C PRO A 150 -47.59 -4.27 -29.77
N ALA A 151 -48.31 -3.50 -30.59
CA ALA A 151 -49.53 -2.83 -30.20
C ALA A 151 -50.63 -3.89 -30.12
N VAL A 152 -51.40 -3.91 -29.04
CA VAL A 152 -52.69 -4.60 -28.99
C VAL A 152 -53.76 -3.59 -28.61
N GLN A 153 -54.84 -3.70 -29.37
CA GLN A 153 -56.00 -2.83 -29.54
C GLN A 153 -56.87 -2.71 -28.29
#